data_AF-A0A9P4M408-F1
#
_entry.id   AF-A0A9P4M408-F1
#
_cell.length_a   1.000
_cell.length_b   1.000
_cell.length_c   1.000
_cell.angle_alpha   90.00
_cell.angle_beta   90.00
_cell.angle_gamma   90.00
#
_symmetry.space_group_name_H-M   'P 1'
#
loop_
_entity.id
_entity.type
_entity.pdbx_description
1 polymer ?
#
loop_
_entity_poly.entity_id
_entity_poly.type
_entity_poly.pdbx_seq_one_letter_code
_entity_poly.pdbx_strand_id
1 'polypeptide(L)'
;VRVRNIRGHESEYSLEKQGFWIAHIESQIQNWRDDEELKRVYFPEIAELLKRETGAKYVLSYEHHVRAGTLEDALQKDSKGKVDIDGPVRRVHIDESPASARHEFNYWMQLHTKEDVKGRQFGIYNVWKPLKTIRKDPLCLCDARSLKDEDLQSGKVTVPNVGEIENFAIRPPKEDGNHAFAYLRGQEPHEAYVFRIFDTRLDGGIDGKSVVGDGKRSHGVAHTSFVDPGTEQEAPRESVEIRS
;
A
#
# COMPACT_ATOMS: atom_id res chain seq x y z
N VAL A 1 -12.91 16.30 -4.52
CA VAL A 1 -12.51 14.87 -4.36
C VAL A 1 -13.71 14.06 -3.85
N ARG A 2 -13.96 12.86 -4.39
CA ARG A 2 -15.08 12.00 -3.95
C ARG A 2 -14.52 10.79 -3.20
N VAL A 3 -14.97 10.59 -1.97
CA VAL A 3 -14.65 9.41 -1.15
C VAL A 3 -15.91 8.55 -1.03
N ARG A 4 -15.83 7.29 -1.45
CA ARG A 4 -16.95 6.35 -1.46
C ARG A 4 -16.74 5.25 -0.42
N ASN A 5 -17.73 5.03 0.44
CA ASN A 5 -17.79 3.82 1.25
C ASN A 5 -18.15 2.64 0.35
N ILE A 6 -17.35 1.57 0.39
CA ILE A 6 -17.50 0.40 -0.47
C ILE A 6 -18.05 -0.83 0.25
N ARG A 7 -18.41 -0.70 1.53
CA ARG A 7 -19.05 -1.77 2.30
C ARG A 7 -20.24 -2.36 1.55
N GLY A 8 -20.26 -3.68 1.38
CA GLY A 8 -21.26 -4.42 0.61
C GLY A 8 -21.03 -4.45 -0.91
N HIS A 9 -19.99 -3.79 -1.40
CA HIS A 9 -19.59 -3.71 -2.81
C HIS A 9 -18.13 -4.15 -3.01
N GLU A 10 -17.54 -4.85 -2.05
CA GLU A 10 -16.13 -5.23 -2.02
C GLU A 10 -15.75 -6.05 -3.26
N SER A 11 -16.65 -6.93 -3.73
CA SER A 11 -16.46 -7.77 -4.92
C SER A 11 -16.39 -6.99 -6.25
N GLU A 12 -16.73 -5.70 -6.27
CA GLU A 12 -16.60 -4.85 -7.46
C GLU A 12 -15.16 -4.32 -7.66
N TYR A 13 -14.28 -4.54 -6.66
CA TYR A 13 -12.91 -4.06 -6.62
C TYR A 13 -11.92 -5.18 -6.94
N SER A 14 -10.96 -4.89 -7.81
CA SER A 14 -9.97 -5.84 -8.32
C SER A 14 -8.64 -5.16 -8.59
N LEU A 15 -7.57 -5.94 -8.56
CA LEU A 15 -6.23 -5.49 -8.87
C LEU A 15 -6.13 -4.88 -10.27
N GLU A 16 -6.75 -5.51 -11.27
CA GLU A 16 -6.65 -5.12 -12.68
C GLU A 16 -7.40 -3.82 -12.98
N LYS A 17 -8.53 -3.58 -12.30
CA LYS A 17 -9.35 -2.39 -12.54
C LYS A 17 -8.91 -1.24 -11.63
N GLN A 18 -9.01 -1.40 -10.31
CA GLN A 18 -8.78 -0.29 -9.37
C GLN A 18 -7.34 -0.25 -8.86
N GLY A 19 -6.56 -1.32 -9.05
CA GLY A 19 -5.23 -1.48 -8.45
C GLY A 19 -5.28 -2.11 -7.05
N PHE A 20 -6.47 -2.34 -6.51
CA PHE A 20 -6.65 -2.90 -5.17
C PHE A 20 -7.92 -3.73 -5.05
N TRP A 21 -7.92 -4.63 -4.07
CA TRP A 21 -9.09 -5.42 -3.69
C TRP A 21 -9.06 -5.68 -2.18
N ILE A 22 -10.13 -6.29 -1.68
CA ILE A 22 -10.31 -6.60 -0.26
C ILE A 22 -10.22 -8.12 -0.15
N ALA A 23 -9.19 -8.60 0.52
CA ALA A 23 -8.96 -9.99 0.82
C ALA A 23 -9.48 -10.35 2.21
N HIS A 24 -9.83 -11.62 2.37
CA HIS A 24 -10.06 -12.20 3.68
C HIS A 24 -8.79 -12.92 4.15
N ILE A 25 -8.33 -12.61 5.36
CA ILE A 25 -7.17 -13.27 5.98
C ILE A 25 -7.39 -13.41 7.49
N GLU A 26 -7.41 -14.66 7.94
CA GLU A 26 -7.31 -15.00 9.35
C GLU A 26 -5.85 -15.26 9.66
N SER A 27 -5.36 -14.71 10.78
CA SER A 27 -3.97 -14.88 11.19
C SER A 27 -3.89 -15.60 12.53
N GLN A 28 -2.88 -16.46 12.68
CA GLN A 28 -2.57 -17.11 13.94
C GLN A 28 -1.66 -16.29 14.85
N ILE A 29 -1.20 -15.11 14.40
CA ILE A 29 -0.32 -14.25 15.19
C ILE A 29 -1.01 -13.81 16.50
N GLN A 30 -0.24 -13.82 17.58
CA GLN A 30 -0.72 -13.42 18.91
C GLN A 30 -0.21 -12.03 19.30
N ASN A 31 1.05 -11.71 18.99
CA ASN A 31 1.66 -10.43 19.32
C ASN A 31 2.14 -9.68 18.07
N TRP A 32 1.35 -8.69 17.65
CA TRP A 32 1.68 -7.80 16.52
C TRP A 32 2.91 -6.92 16.75
N ARG A 33 3.44 -6.81 17.98
CA ARG A 33 4.66 -6.06 18.29
C ARG A 33 5.91 -6.95 18.34
N ASP A 34 5.78 -8.25 18.15
CA ASP A 34 6.90 -9.18 18.05
C ASP A 34 7.30 -9.35 16.58
N ASP A 35 8.39 -8.68 16.19
CA ASP A 35 8.95 -8.75 14.84
C ASP A 35 9.31 -10.19 14.41
N GLU A 36 9.74 -11.04 15.34
CA GLU A 36 10.11 -12.42 15.03
C GLU A 36 8.85 -13.29 14.88
N GLU A 37 7.79 -13.00 15.64
CA GLU A 37 6.49 -13.65 15.42
C GLU A 37 5.86 -13.23 14.08
N LEU A 38 5.92 -11.93 13.72
CA LEU A 38 5.48 -11.43 12.41
C LEU A 38 6.16 -12.19 11.27
N LYS A 39 7.49 -12.30 11.30
CA LYS A 39 8.27 -13.02 10.28
C LYS A 39 7.97 -14.51 10.25
N ARG A 40 7.75 -15.14 11.41
CA ARG A 40 7.53 -16.59 11.52
C ARG A 40 6.10 -17.00 11.17
N VAL A 41 5.11 -16.14 11.43
CA VAL A 41 3.68 -16.48 11.30
C VAL A 41 3.03 -15.67 10.18
N TYR A 42 3.02 -14.34 10.31
CA TYR A 42 2.21 -13.49 9.43
C TYR A 42 2.82 -13.32 8.04
N PHE A 43 4.14 -13.21 7.90
CA PHE A 43 4.81 -13.11 6.60
C PHE A 43 4.51 -14.33 5.70
N PRO A 44 4.59 -15.58 6.20
CA PRO A 44 4.12 -16.75 5.45
C PRO A 44 2.63 -16.69 5.05
N GLU A 45 1.75 -16.22 5.94
CA GLU A 45 0.32 -16.08 5.64
C GLU A 45 0.07 -15.04 4.52
N ILE A 46 0.80 -13.91 4.54
CA ILE A 46 0.80 -12.92 3.47
C ILE A 46 1.34 -13.50 2.16
N ALA A 47 2.42 -14.27 2.22
CA ALA A 47 3.00 -14.90 1.05
C ALA A 47 2.00 -15.85 0.39
N GLU A 48 1.30 -16.68 1.15
CA GLU A 48 0.29 -17.59 0.62
C GLU A 48 -0.94 -16.85 0.06
N LEU A 49 -1.39 -15.78 0.74
CA LEU A 49 -2.42 -14.89 0.22
C LEU A 49 -2.01 -14.33 -1.15
N LEU A 50 -0.85 -13.69 -1.25
CA LEU A 50 -0.40 -13.04 -2.48
C LEU A 50 -0.16 -14.05 -3.60
N LYS A 51 0.41 -15.24 -3.33
CA LYS A 51 0.53 -16.30 -4.33
C LYS A 51 -0.83 -16.71 -4.89
N ARG A 52 -1.81 -16.92 -4.02
CA ARG A 52 -3.17 -17.34 -4.42
C ARG A 52 -3.86 -16.29 -5.29
N GLU A 53 -3.81 -15.02 -4.88
CA GLU A 53 -4.57 -13.95 -5.53
C GLU A 53 -3.87 -13.43 -6.80
N THR A 54 -2.53 -13.42 -6.83
CA THR A 54 -1.77 -12.85 -7.96
C THR A 54 -1.23 -13.90 -8.93
N GLY A 55 -1.18 -15.17 -8.54
CA GLY A 55 -0.50 -16.23 -9.29
C GLY A 55 1.03 -16.21 -9.17
N ALA A 56 1.59 -15.42 -8.26
CA ALA A 56 3.03 -15.37 -8.04
C ALA A 56 3.58 -16.74 -7.64
N LYS A 57 4.75 -17.10 -8.20
CA LYS A 57 5.46 -18.34 -7.84
C LYS A 57 6.27 -18.18 -6.54
N TYR A 58 6.77 -16.98 -6.31
CA TYR A 58 7.58 -16.61 -5.16
C TYR A 58 7.09 -15.27 -4.62
N VAL A 59 7.06 -15.14 -3.29
CA VAL A 59 6.72 -13.91 -2.59
C VAL A 59 7.75 -13.73 -1.48
N LEU A 60 8.28 -12.51 -1.35
CA LEU A 60 9.22 -12.13 -0.31
C LEU A 60 8.67 -10.90 0.40
N SER A 61 8.24 -11.07 1.65
CA SER A 61 7.92 -9.92 2.50
C SER A 61 9.20 -9.36 3.09
N TYR A 62 9.42 -8.05 2.93
CA TYR A 62 10.71 -7.42 3.27
C TYR A 62 10.58 -6.17 4.17
N GLU A 63 9.38 -5.61 4.30
CA GLU A 63 9.11 -4.45 5.15
C GLU A 63 7.74 -4.58 5.81
N HIS A 64 7.65 -4.12 7.06
CA HIS A 64 6.40 -4.05 7.78
C HIS A 64 6.31 -2.80 8.64
N HIS A 65 5.08 -2.31 8.82
CA HIS A 65 4.75 -1.23 9.73
C HIS A 65 3.57 -1.63 10.59
N VAL A 66 3.74 -1.58 11.91
CA VAL A 66 2.64 -1.74 12.87
C VAL A 66 2.39 -0.39 13.50
N ARG A 67 1.17 0.10 13.36
CA ARG A 67 0.78 1.45 13.77
C ARG A 67 -0.35 1.37 14.78
N ALA A 68 -0.17 2.01 15.92
CA ALA A 68 -1.17 2.06 16.99
C ALA A 68 -1.36 3.46 17.59
N GLY A 69 -0.63 4.46 17.09
CA GLY A 69 -0.71 5.86 17.49
C GLY A 69 -1.82 6.65 16.81
N THR A 70 -2.12 7.80 17.39
CA THR A 70 -3.02 8.82 16.84
C THR A 70 -2.36 9.64 15.74
N LEU A 71 -3.13 10.50 15.06
CA LEU A 71 -2.56 11.49 14.15
C LEU A 71 -1.61 12.45 14.86
N GLU A 72 -1.90 12.80 16.12
CA GLU A 72 -1.03 13.67 16.92
C GLU A 72 0.30 12.98 17.20
N ASP A 73 0.28 11.69 17.54
CA ASP A 73 1.48 10.88 17.75
C ASP A 73 2.32 10.80 16.47
N ALA A 74 1.69 10.61 15.32
CA ALA A 74 2.36 10.59 14.00
C ALA A 74 3.03 11.92 13.61
N LEU A 75 2.71 13.01 14.29
CA LEU A 75 3.30 14.34 14.07
C LEU A 75 4.38 14.67 15.09
N GLN A 76 4.54 13.86 16.14
CA GLN A 76 5.59 14.04 17.13
C GLN A 76 6.94 13.65 16.53
N LYS A 77 7.92 14.52 16.74
CA LYS A 77 9.31 14.22 16.41
C LYS A 77 9.94 13.50 17.59
N ASP A 78 10.64 12.42 17.33
CA ASP A 78 11.49 11.76 18.31
C ASP A 78 12.60 12.71 18.81
N SER A 79 13.35 12.27 19.81
CA SER A 79 14.46 13.03 20.39
C SER A 79 15.60 13.38 19.41
N LYS A 80 15.56 12.83 18.19
CA LYS A 80 16.51 13.07 17.09
C LYS A 80 15.88 13.92 15.97
N GLY A 81 14.67 14.42 16.16
CA GLY A 81 13.96 15.25 15.19
C GLY A 81 13.31 14.49 14.04
N LYS A 82 13.29 13.14 14.08
CA LYS A 82 12.61 12.31 13.10
C LYS A 82 11.15 12.15 13.48
N VAL A 83 10.25 12.29 12.51
CA VAL A 83 8.83 11.99 12.71
C VAL A 83 8.69 10.48 12.81
N ASP A 84 8.28 9.97 13.97
CA ASP A 84 7.92 8.57 14.12
C ASP A 84 6.49 8.40 13.59
N ILE A 85 6.32 7.66 12.49
CA ILE A 85 5.03 7.62 11.80
C ILE A 85 4.15 6.53 12.42
N ASP A 86 3.86 6.63 13.72
CA ASP A 86 3.05 5.64 14.46
C ASP A 86 1.53 5.81 14.22
N GLY A 87 1.10 6.77 13.42
CA GLY A 87 -0.33 7.00 13.14
C GLY A 87 -0.69 7.15 11.66
N PRO A 88 -1.94 7.55 11.36
CA PRO A 88 -2.43 7.70 10.00
C PRO A 88 -1.73 8.81 9.20
N VAL A 89 -1.45 8.54 7.93
CA VAL A 89 -0.85 9.53 7.00
C VAL A 89 -1.94 10.26 6.23
N ARG A 90 -1.99 11.59 6.35
CA ARG A 90 -2.99 12.47 5.67
C ARG A 90 -2.55 13.00 4.31
N ARG A 91 -1.28 12.84 3.97
CA ARG A 91 -0.78 13.18 2.64
C ARG A 91 -1.24 12.09 1.68
N VAL A 92 -1.83 12.47 0.55
CA VAL A 92 -2.11 11.53 -0.53
C VAL A 92 -0.80 11.21 -1.23
N HIS A 93 -0.45 9.94 -1.30
CA HIS A 93 0.84 9.51 -1.85
C HIS A 93 0.78 8.15 -2.53
N ILE A 94 1.79 7.88 -3.34
CA ILE A 94 2.20 6.55 -3.78
C ILE A 94 3.61 6.35 -3.25
N ASP A 95 3.88 5.19 -2.65
CA ASP A 95 5.12 4.90 -1.93
C ASP A 95 6.36 4.99 -2.81
N GLU A 96 6.27 4.48 -4.03
CA GLU A 96 7.39 4.37 -4.95
C GLU A 96 6.97 4.67 -6.39
N SER A 97 7.88 5.25 -7.15
CA SER A 97 7.73 5.35 -8.60
C SER A 97 8.07 4.01 -9.28
N PRO A 98 7.62 3.79 -10.53
CA PRO A 98 8.01 2.58 -11.29
C PRO A 98 9.51 2.37 -11.45
N ALA A 99 10.32 3.42 -11.39
CA ALA A 99 11.78 3.30 -11.43
C ALA A 99 12.33 2.82 -10.08
N SER A 100 11.80 3.37 -8.98
CA SER A 100 12.16 2.96 -7.62
C SER A 100 11.71 1.55 -7.28
N ALA A 101 10.50 1.15 -7.68
CA ALA A 101 10.04 -0.23 -7.55
C ALA A 101 11.00 -1.24 -8.20
N ARG A 102 11.55 -0.93 -9.38
CA ARG A 102 12.56 -1.80 -10.02
C ARG A 102 13.89 -1.79 -9.28
N HIS A 103 14.32 -0.63 -8.78
CA HIS A 103 15.54 -0.52 -7.99
C HIS A 103 15.44 -1.34 -6.70
N GLU A 104 14.33 -1.21 -5.99
CA GLU A 104 14.05 -1.91 -4.75
C GLU A 104 13.89 -3.42 -4.97
N PHE A 105 13.16 -3.85 -6.00
CA PHE A 105 13.08 -5.25 -6.39
C PHE A 105 14.48 -5.87 -6.63
N ASN A 106 15.32 -5.20 -7.43
CA ASN A 106 16.68 -5.68 -7.69
C ASN A 106 17.51 -5.75 -6.40
N TYR A 107 17.38 -4.75 -5.52
CA TYR A 107 18.06 -4.71 -4.24
C TYR A 107 17.67 -5.90 -3.36
N TRP A 108 16.38 -6.18 -3.18
CA TRP A 108 15.96 -7.28 -2.32
C TRP A 108 16.27 -8.64 -2.95
N MET A 109 16.05 -8.81 -4.25
CA MET A 109 16.32 -10.09 -4.90
C MET A 109 17.79 -10.49 -4.83
N GLN A 110 18.74 -9.56 -4.95
CA GLN A 110 20.17 -9.89 -4.86
C GLN A 110 20.57 -10.42 -3.47
N LEU A 111 19.80 -10.11 -2.41
CA LEU A 111 20.05 -10.58 -1.05
C LEU A 111 19.46 -11.98 -0.81
N HIS A 112 18.41 -12.34 -1.54
CA HIS A 112 17.62 -13.55 -1.30
C HIS A 112 17.78 -14.63 -2.37
N THR A 113 18.33 -14.31 -3.53
CA THR A 113 18.61 -15.29 -4.58
C THR A 113 19.91 -14.99 -5.33
N LYS A 114 20.55 -16.06 -5.83
CA LYS A 114 21.68 -15.97 -6.77
C LYS A 114 21.23 -16.04 -8.23
N GLU A 115 19.94 -16.26 -8.47
CA GLU A 115 19.38 -16.27 -9.83
C GLU A 115 19.35 -14.86 -10.41
N ASP A 116 19.62 -14.75 -11.72
CA ASP A 116 19.36 -13.51 -12.44
C ASP A 116 17.84 -13.31 -12.54
N VAL A 117 17.35 -12.28 -11.86
CA VAL A 117 15.95 -11.84 -11.89
C VAL A 117 15.69 -10.77 -12.94
N LYS A 118 16.74 -10.32 -13.65
CA LYS A 118 16.60 -9.33 -14.71
C LYS A 118 15.65 -9.85 -15.77
N GLY A 119 14.66 -9.02 -16.10
CA GLY A 119 13.70 -9.36 -17.13
C GLY A 119 12.53 -10.23 -16.65
N ARG A 120 12.48 -10.64 -15.38
CA ARG A 120 11.35 -11.41 -14.84
C ARG A 120 10.16 -10.50 -14.54
N GLN A 121 8.96 -11.06 -14.68
CA GLN A 121 7.75 -10.41 -14.18
C GLN A 121 7.78 -10.38 -12.66
N PHE A 122 7.45 -9.24 -12.09
CA PHE A 122 7.31 -9.04 -10.66
C PHE A 122 6.23 -7.99 -10.37
N GLY A 123 5.79 -7.95 -9.12
CA GLY A 123 5.02 -6.85 -8.56
C GLY A 123 5.45 -6.60 -7.13
N ILE A 124 5.11 -5.42 -6.64
CA ILE A 124 5.27 -4.97 -5.26
C ILE A 124 3.87 -4.60 -4.76
N TYR A 125 3.46 -5.23 -3.67
CA TYR A 125 2.15 -5.09 -3.07
C TYR A 125 2.25 -4.71 -1.61
N ASN A 126 1.38 -3.81 -1.18
CA ASN A 126 1.09 -3.61 0.23
C ASN A 126 -0.13 -4.44 0.61
N VAL A 127 -0.03 -5.17 1.73
CA VAL A 127 -1.17 -5.78 2.42
C VAL A 127 -1.39 -5.03 3.72
N TRP A 128 -2.49 -4.27 3.78
CA TRP A 128 -2.88 -3.49 4.94
C TRP A 128 -4.08 -4.10 5.63
N LYS A 129 -3.95 -4.38 6.94
CA LYS A 129 -4.97 -5.08 7.72
C LYS A 129 -5.18 -4.37 9.07
N PRO A 130 -6.44 -4.18 9.52
CA PRO A 130 -6.71 -3.73 10.88
C PRO A 130 -6.35 -4.78 11.94
N LEU A 131 -5.90 -4.31 13.11
CA LEU A 131 -5.75 -5.16 14.30
C LEU A 131 -7.06 -5.24 15.11
N LYS A 132 -7.91 -4.22 14.96
CA LYS A 132 -9.25 -4.10 15.53
C LYS A 132 -10.16 -3.42 14.51
N THR A 133 -11.48 -3.53 14.67
CA THR A 133 -12.43 -2.87 13.77
C THR A 133 -12.14 -1.37 13.66
N ILE A 134 -11.99 -0.88 12.43
CA ILE A 134 -11.67 0.52 12.16
C ILE A 134 -12.89 1.38 12.43
N ARG A 135 -12.78 2.26 13.42
CA ARG A 135 -13.81 3.27 13.73
C ARG A 135 -13.39 4.69 13.41
N LYS A 136 -12.09 4.97 13.38
CA LYS A 136 -11.52 6.30 13.13
C LYS A 136 -10.39 6.21 12.11
N ASP A 137 -10.25 7.25 11.31
CA ASP A 137 -9.13 7.45 10.38
C ASP A 137 -8.91 6.30 9.37
N PRO A 138 -9.94 5.81 8.66
CA PRO A 138 -9.80 4.65 7.78
C PRO A 138 -8.75 4.85 6.68
N LEU A 139 -8.16 3.75 6.19
CA LEU A 139 -7.36 3.77 4.97
C LEU A 139 -8.29 3.98 3.77
N CYS A 140 -7.83 4.81 2.84
CA CYS A 140 -8.54 5.21 1.66
C CYS A 140 -7.63 5.09 0.43
N LEU A 141 -8.11 4.39 -0.59
CA LEU A 141 -7.37 4.03 -1.80
C LEU A 141 -8.02 4.69 -3.01
N CYS A 142 -7.23 5.29 -3.89
CA CYS A 142 -7.69 5.89 -5.13
C CYS A 142 -7.78 4.84 -6.23
N ASP A 143 -8.87 4.79 -6.99
CA ASP A 143 -8.95 4.01 -8.23
C ASP A 143 -7.83 4.48 -9.16
N ALA A 144 -6.86 3.60 -9.43
CA ALA A 144 -5.66 3.92 -10.18
C ALA A 144 -5.94 4.44 -11.61
N ARG A 145 -7.12 4.15 -12.18
CA ARG A 145 -7.53 4.64 -13.52
C ARG A 145 -8.01 6.09 -13.50
N SER A 146 -8.37 6.59 -12.33
CA SER A 146 -8.88 7.95 -12.13
C SER A 146 -7.74 8.97 -11.96
N LEU A 147 -6.58 8.51 -11.48
CA LEU A 147 -5.40 9.33 -11.28
C LEU A 147 -4.88 9.92 -12.61
N LYS A 148 -4.39 11.17 -12.56
CA LYS A 148 -3.83 11.88 -13.71
C LYS A 148 -2.35 12.15 -13.48
N ASP A 149 -1.53 11.93 -14.49
CA ASP A 149 -0.08 12.15 -14.42
C ASP A 149 0.28 13.60 -14.07
N GLU A 150 -0.54 14.58 -14.48
CA GLU A 150 -0.33 16.00 -14.16
C GLU A 150 -0.48 16.35 -12.66
N ASP A 151 -1.15 15.48 -11.90
CA ASP A 151 -1.33 15.64 -10.45
C ASP A 151 -0.20 14.99 -9.65
N LEU A 152 0.70 14.23 -10.30
CA LEU A 152 1.85 13.61 -9.66
C LEU A 152 2.92 14.67 -9.35
N GLN A 153 3.41 14.63 -8.12
CA GLN A 153 4.57 15.40 -7.69
C GLN A 153 5.63 14.46 -7.13
N SER A 154 6.69 14.24 -7.92
CA SER A 154 7.85 13.47 -7.49
C SER A 154 8.49 14.05 -6.24
N GLY A 155 8.74 13.19 -5.27
CA GLY A 155 9.55 13.45 -4.09
C GLY A 155 10.65 12.40 -3.97
N LYS A 156 11.72 12.73 -3.24
CA LYS A 156 12.80 11.79 -2.94
C LYS A 156 12.76 11.44 -1.46
N VAL A 157 12.93 10.16 -1.15
CA VAL A 157 13.00 9.62 0.21
C VAL A 157 14.20 8.70 0.32
N THR A 158 14.94 8.79 1.41
CA THR A 158 16.02 7.83 1.71
C THR A 158 15.46 6.65 2.49
N VAL A 159 15.49 5.46 1.90
CA VAL A 159 15.13 4.20 2.54
C VAL A 159 16.40 3.53 3.08
N PRO A 160 16.40 3.04 4.34
CA PRO A 160 17.54 2.31 4.90
C PRO A 160 17.97 1.16 3.99
N ASN A 161 19.28 1.02 3.78
CA ASN A 161 19.94 -0.01 2.97
C ASN A 161 19.68 0.03 1.44
N VAL A 162 18.49 0.45 0.99
CA VAL A 162 18.14 0.58 -0.44
C VAL A 162 18.72 1.85 -1.06
N GLY A 163 18.76 2.94 -0.29
CA GLY A 163 19.24 4.26 -0.73
C GLY A 163 18.11 5.23 -1.07
N GLU A 164 18.36 6.13 -2.01
CA GLU A 164 17.35 7.12 -2.44
C GLU A 164 16.33 6.48 -3.39
N ILE A 165 15.05 6.62 -3.06
CA ILE A 165 13.91 6.26 -3.89
C ILE A 165 13.06 7.49 -4.21
N GLU A 166 12.31 7.43 -5.30
CA GLU A 166 11.31 8.39 -5.70
C GLU A 166 9.93 7.91 -5.25
N ASN A 167 9.16 8.80 -4.62
CA ASN A 167 7.75 8.62 -4.32
C ASN A 167 6.91 9.69 -5.03
N PHE A 168 5.59 9.54 -5.02
CA PHE A 168 4.70 10.57 -5.53
C PHE A 168 3.82 11.13 -4.41
N ALA A 169 3.83 12.45 -4.23
CA ALA A 169 2.72 13.15 -3.61
C ALA A 169 1.66 13.44 -4.68
N ILE A 170 0.38 13.38 -4.32
CA ILE A 170 -0.71 13.63 -5.25
C ILE A 170 -1.31 15.00 -4.97
N ARG A 171 -1.31 15.88 -5.96
CA ARG A 171 -1.99 17.18 -5.89
C ARG A 171 -3.50 17.00 -5.97
N PRO A 172 -4.29 17.93 -5.42
CA PRO A 172 -5.73 17.94 -5.67
C PRO A 172 -6.02 18.01 -7.17
N PRO A 173 -7.05 17.30 -7.66
CA PRO A 173 -7.38 17.34 -9.07
C PRO A 173 -7.89 18.73 -9.46
N LYS A 174 -7.55 19.19 -10.67
CA LYS A 174 -8.05 20.47 -11.21
C LYS A 174 -9.56 20.48 -11.45
N GLU A 175 -10.12 19.32 -11.77
CA GLU A 175 -11.56 19.13 -12.00
C GLU A 175 -12.17 18.23 -10.92
N ASP A 176 -13.36 18.60 -10.46
CA ASP A 176 -14.05 17.83 -9.44
C ASP A 176 -14.43 16.43 -9.92
N GLY A 177 -14.13 15.43 -9.10
CA GLY A 177 -14.46 14.02 -9.35
C GLY A 177 -13.40 13.22 -10.10
N ASN A 178 -12.27 13.84 -10.50
CA ASN A 178 -11.21 13.12 -11.21
C ASN A 178 -10.46 12.09 -10.34
N HIS A 179 -10.34 12.29 -9.03
CA HIS A 179 -9.79 11.26 -8.13
C HIS A 179 -10.92 10.55 -7.39
N ALA A 180 -11.10 9.26 -7.69
CA ALA A 180 -12.15 8.41 -7.13
C ALA A 180 -11.58 7.58 -5.99
N PHE A 181 -11.77 8.07 -4.77
CA PHE A 181 -11.31 7.39 -3.56
C PHE A 181 -12.37 6.44 -3.00
N ALA A 182 -11.89 5.32 -2.46
CA ALA A 182 -12.69 4.28 -1.84
C ALA A 182 -12.16 3.96 -0.44
N TYR A 183 -13.07 3.73 0.51
CA TYR A 183 -12.75 3.22 1.83
C TYR A 183 -13.80 2.22 2.29
N LEU A 184 -13.44 1.36 3.24
CA LEU A 184 -14.28 0.30 3.77
C LEU A 184 -14.69 0.70 5.18
N ARG A 185 -15.95 1.14 5.32
CA ARG A 185 -16.46 1.58 6.61
C ARG A 185 -16.56 0.39 7.56
N GLY A 186 -16.01 0.57 8.77
CA GLY A 186 -16.01 -0.49 9.78
C GLY A 186 -15.21 -1.70 9.35
N GLN A 187 -14.08 -1.52 8.66
CA GLN A 187 -13.22 -2.62 8.24
C GLN A 187 -12.81 -3.48 9.45
N GLU A 188 -13.05 -4.77 9.36
CA GLU A 188 -12.88 -5.75 10.42
C GLU A 188 -11.47 -6.38 10.38
N PRO A 189 -10.99 -6.97 11.49
CA PRO A 189 -9.65 -7.54 11.53
C PRO A 189 -9.40 -8.64 10.52
N HIS A 190 -10.41 -9.37 10.05
CA HIS A 190 -10.24 -10.43 9.05
C HIS A 190 -10.20 -9.90 7.61
N GLU A 191 -10.36 -8.58 7.41
CA GLU A 191 -10.38 -7.93 6.10
C GLU A 191 -9.08 -7.17 5.85
N ALA A 192 -8.38 -7.49 4.77
CA ALA A 192 -7.16 -6.80 4.37
C ALA A 192 -7.34 -6.12 3.02
N TYR A 193 -6.89 -4.87 2.91
CA TYR A 193 -6.62 -4.30 1.60
C TYR A 193 -5.35 -4.93 1.04
N VAL A 194 -5.42 -5.33 -0.22
CA VAL A 194 -4.23 -5.61 -1.00
C VAL A 194 -4.21 -4.63 -2.16
N PHE A 195 -3.13 -3.88 -2.29
CA PHE A 195 -2.99 -2.86 -3.32
C PHE A 195 -1.58 -2.84 -3.88
N ARG A 196 -1.47 -2.64 -5.19
CA ARG A 196 -0.16 -2.59 -5.85
C ARG A 196 0.49 -1.23 -5.68
N ILE A 197 1.78 -1.27 -5.40
CA ILE A 197 2.70 -0.16 -5.68
C ILE A 197 3.09 -0.24 -7.15
N PHE A 198 3.47 -1.43 -7.62
CA PHE A 198 3.91 -1.66 -8.98
C PHE A 198 3.63 -3.10 -9.40
N ASP A 199 3.19 -3.34 -10.63
CA ASP A 199 3.14 -4.66 -11.23
C ASP A 199 3.58 -4.58 -12.69
N THR A 200 4.65 -5.28 -13.06
CA THR A 200 5.13 -5.33 -14.46
C THR A 200 4.05 -5.73 -15.46
N ARG A 201 3.05 -6.51 -15.05
CA ARG A 201 1.92 -6.93 -15.88
C ARG A 201 0.92 -5.80 -16.14
N LEU A 202 0.91 -4.74 -15.33
CA LEU A 202 -0.09 -3.66 -15.36
C LEU A 202 0.53 -2.26 -15.58
N ASP A 203 1.78 -2.04 -15.18
CA ASP A 203 2.38 -0.70 -14.96
C ASP A 203 3.56 -0.36 -15.88
N GLY A 204 3.67 -0.94 -17.06
CA GLY A 204 4.73 -0.53 -18.01
C GLY A 204 5.59 -1.65 -18.57
N GLY A 205 5.22 -2.92 -18.34
CA GLY A 205 6.03 -4.05 -18.73
C GLY A 205 7.38 -4.14 -18.01
N ILE A 206 8.13 -5.17 -18.34
CA ILE A 206 9.48 -5.43 -17.83
C ILE A 206 10.48 -4.33 -18.27
N ASP A 207 10.25 -3.70 -19.42
CA ASP A 207 11.14 -2.69 -20.02
C ASP A 207 10.81 -1.25 -19.64
N GLY A 208 9.70 -1.01 -18.92
CA GLY A 208 9.25 0.32 -18.50
C GLY A 208 8.74 1.20 -19.64
N LYS A 209 8.58 0.64 -20.84
CA LYS A 209 8.10 1.34 -22.04
C LYS A 209 6.77 0.80 -22.53
N SER A 210 6.45 -0.44 -22.19
CA SER A 210 5.27 -1.16 -22.67
C SER A 210 4.02 -0.69 -21.95
N VAL A 211 3.09 -0.05 -22.65
CA VAL A 211 1.78 0.27 -22.06
C VAL A 211 0.96 -1.01 -21.95
N VAL A 212 0.29 -1.21 -20.81
CA VAL A 212 -0.62 -2.34 -20.63
C VAL A 212 -2.06 -1.82 -20.65
N GLY A 213 -2.94 -2.44 -21.43
CA GLY A 213 -4.36 -2.08 -21.49
C GLY A 213 -4.65 -0.82 -22.32
N ASP A 214 -5.54 0.03 -21.81
CA ASP A 214 -6.19 1.20 -22.43
C ASP A 214 -5.26 2.39 -22.72
N GLY A 215 -3.95 2.15 -22.90
CA GLY A 215 -3.02 3.18 -23.36
C GLY A 215 -2.50 4.11 -22.26
N LYS A 216 -2.85 3.89 -20.98
CA LYS A 216 -2.40 4.71 -19.85
C LYS A 216 -1.31 4.01 -19.04
N ARG A 217 -0.31 4.79 -18.62
CA ARG A 217 0.64 4.36 -17.58
C ARG A 217 -0.05 4.52 -16.23
N SER A 218 -0.04 3.48 -15.42
CA SER A 218 -0.44 3.59 -14.02
C SER A 218 0.82 3.67 -13.15
N HIS A 219 0.75 4.49 -12.11
CA HIS A 219 1.88 4.80 -11.23
C HIS A 219 1.80 4.06 -9.90
N GLY A 220 0.85 3.11 -9.75
CA GLY A 220 0.49 2.50 -8.47
C GLY A 220 -0.84 3.03 -7.92
N VAL A 221 -1.19 2.59 -6.71
CA VAL A 221 -2.42 3.03 -6.02
C VAL A 221 -2.10 4.16 -5.04
N ALA A 222 -2.59 5.35 -5.37
CA ALA A 222 -2.52 6.48 -4.46
C ALA A 222 -3.39 6.24 -3.22
N HIS A 223 -2.88 6.52 -2.04
CA HIS A 223 -3.55 6.21 -0.80
C HIS A 223 -3.29 7.24 0.30
N THR A 224 -4.19 7.24 1.28
CA THR A 224 -4.16 8.16 2.40
C THR A 224 -5.08 7.67 3.52
N SER A 225 -5.09 8.38 4.64
CA SER A 225 -6.17 8.33 5.62
C SER A 225 -6.91 9.66 5.64
N PHE A 226 -8.21 9.64 5.91
CA PHE A 226 -9.05 10.84 6.01
C PHE A 226 -9.92 10.81 7.27
N VAL A 227 -10.45 11.98 7.66
CA VAL A 227 -11.40 12.09 8.77
C VAL A 227 -12.78 11.70 8.24
N ASP A 228 -13.34 10.59 8.74
CA ASP A 228 -14.73 10.21 8.46
C ASP A 228 -15.64 11.04 9.39
N PRO A 229 -16.53 11.90 8.86
CA PRO A 229 -17.32 12.79 9.68
C PRO A 229 -18.17 12.03 10.72
N GLY A 230 -18.07 12.47 11.98
CA GLY A 230 -18.78 11.86 13.10
C GLY A 230 -18.03 10.74 13.80
N THR A 231 -16.81 10.40 13.36
CA THR A 231 -15.95 9.41 14.02
C THR A 231 -14.76 10.03 14.76
N GLU A 232 -14.73 11.34 14.95
CA GLU A 232 -13.56 12.05 15.48
C GLU A 232 -13.24 11.67 16.93
N GLN A 233 -14.26 11.28 17.70
CA GLN A 233 -14.16 10.87 19.10
C GLN A 233 -14.04 9.34 19.28
N GLU A 234 -14.02 8.58 18.18
CA GLU A 234 -13.85 7.13 18.22
C GLU A 234 -12.40 6.74 18.56
N ALA A 235 -12.21 5.48 18.95
CA ALA A 235 -10.88 4.97 19.28
C ALA A 235 -9.93 5.05 18.07
N PRO A 236 -8.64 5.39 18.27
CA PRO A 236 -7.64 5.40 17.20
C PRO A 236 -7.55 4.04 16.52
N ARG A 237 -7.33 4.03 15.19
CA ARG A 237 -7.09 2.78 14.46
C ARG A 237 -5.79 2.11 14.89
N GLU A 238 -5.79 0.79 14.78
CA GLU A 238 -4.57 -0.01 14.88
C GLU A 238 -4.49 -0.88 13.62
N SER A 239 -3.32 -0.92 12.99
CA SER A 239 -3.14 -1.62 11.72
C SER A 239 -1.73 -2.14 11.53
N VAL A 240 -1.61 -3.19 10.73
CA VAL A 240 -0.34 -3.66 10.16
C VAL A 240 -0.35 -3.46 8.66
N GLU A 241 0.79 -3.09 8.10
CA GLU A 241 1.06 -3.09 6.67
C GLU A 241 2.30 -3.95 6.40
N ILE A 242 2.20 -4.88 5.44
CA ILE A 242 3.31 -5.69 4.96
C ILE A 242 3.55 -5.35 3.50
N ARG A 243 4.80 -5.06 3.13
CA ARG A 243 5.22 -4.90 1.73
C ARG A 243 5.92 -6.16 1.24
N SER A 244 5.56 -6.61 0.02
CA SER A 244 6.00 -7.89 -0.55
C SER A 244 6.13 -7.87 -2.06
#